data_AF-A8IGN3-F1
#
_entry.id   AF-A8IGN3-F1
#
_cell.length_a   1.000
_cell.length_b   1.000
_cell.length_c   1.000
_cell.angle_alpha   90.00
_cell.angle_beta   90.00
_cell.angle_gamma   90.00
#
_symmetry.space_group_name_H-M   'P 1'
#
loop_
_entity.id
_entity.type
_entity.pdbx_description
1 polymer ?
#
loop_
_entity_poly.entity_id
_entity_poly.type
_entity_poly.pdbx_seq_one_letter_code
_entity_poly.pdbx_strand_id
1 'polypeptide(L)'
;MAECVRDFADIQSEIDKVTNEINDVDAQVSKVEAKVEKAEAEVEKAEAEVEKARAMRREIAKELKHPDLSEKERAALAAEQESCVADLTAAEKKLEHLRKDLEQLRTKEELMRRKEEQLRKEKEELRTDLRKKEERLHQDGADMKKKLSPYEIMDKVYKDATYTAPVRVHGDHKPVTLEEKKKS
;
A
#
# COMPACT_ATOMS: atom_id res chain seq x y z
N MET A 1 -6.91 -20.52 24.06
CA MET A 1 -5.64 -20.39 23.30
C MET A 1 -5.80 -20.77 21.83
N ALA A 2 -6.39 -21.92 21.46
CA ALA A 2 -6.54 -22.34 20.05
C ALA A 2 -7.51 -21.48 19.19
N GLU A 3 -8.51 -20.82 19.78
CA GLU A 3 -9.35 -19.84 19.05
C GLU A 3 -8.61 -18.53 18.79
N CYS A 4 -7.90 -17.98 19.79
CA CYS A 4 -7.12 -16.76 19.59
C CYS A 4 -6.03 -16.93 18.52
N VAL A 5 -5.34 -18.08 18.47
CA VAL A 5 -4.31 -18.34 17.45
C VAL A 5 -4.89 -18.40 16.03
N ARG A 6 -6.15 -18.86 15.86
CA ARG A 6 -6.83 -18.84 14.55
C ARG A 6 -7.11 -17.42 14.09
N ASP A 7 -7.67 -16.59 14.98
CA ASP A 7 -7.91 -15.17 14.73
C ASP A 7 -6.67 -14.36 14.32
N PHE A 8 -5.49 -14.67 14.88
CA PHE A 8 -4.23 -14.03 14.52
C PHE A 8 -3.73 -14.44 13.14
N ALA A 9 -3.78 -15.75 12.85
CA ALA A 9 -3.41 -16.28 11.55
C ALA A 9 -4.34 -15.75 10.44
N ASP A 10 -5.63 -15.55 10.75
CA ASP A 10 -6.62 -15.03 9.81
C ASP A 10 -6.32 -13.55 9.46
N ILE A 11 -6.12 -12.68 10.46
CA ILE A 11 -5.75 -11.27 10.21
C ILE A 11 -4.41 -11.17 9.46
N GLN A 12 -3.42 -11.99 9.83
CA GLN A 12 -2.15 -12.02 9.12
C GLN A 12 -2.32 -12.45 7.65
N SER A 13 -3.18 -13.44 7.39
CA SER A 13 -3.51 -13.86 6.03
C SER A 13 -4.20 -12.75 5.23
N GLU A 14 -5.10 -11.98 5.86
CA GLU A 14 -5.73 -10.82 5.22
C GLU A 14 -4.71 -9.71 4.91
N ILE A 15 -3.81 -9.40 5.84
CA ILE A 15 -2.71 -8.46 5.61
C ILE A 15 -1.85 -8.91 4.41
N ASP A 16 -1.54 -10.20 4.31
CA ASP A 16 -0.74 -10.74 3.20
C ASP A 16 -1.49 -10.65 1.86
N LYS A 17 -2.80 -10.92 1.86
CA LYS A 17 -3.67 -10.75 0.68
C LYS A 17 -3.69 -9.30 0.21
N VAL A 18 -4.01 -8.37 1.10
CA VAL A 18 -4.05 -6.92 0.79
C VAL A 18 -2.66 -6.45 0.34
N THR A 19 -1.57 -6.98 0.93
CA THR A 19 -0.21 -6.68 0.48
C THR A 19 0.04 -7.11 -0.96
N ASN A 20 -0.42 -8.30 -1.35
CA ASN A 20 -0.29 -8.76 -2.72
C ASN A 20 -1.15 -7.94 -3.68
N GLU A 21 -2.35 -7.52 -3.28
CA GLU A 21 -3.20 -6.63 -4.07
C GLU A 21 -2.57 -5.25 -4.27
N ILE A 22 -1.94 -4.67 -3.23
CA ILE A 22 -1.18 -3.43 -3.35
C ILE A 22 -0.05 -3.59 -4.37
N ASN A 23 0.73 -4.67 -4.27
CA ASN A 23 1.84 -4.91 -5.19
C ASN A 23 1.37 -5.07 -6.65
N ASP A 24 0.23 -5.74 -6.87
CA ASP A 24 -0.36 -5.86 -8.21
C ASP A 24 -0.80 -4.49 -8.74
N VAL A 25 -1.53 -3.71 -7.91
CA VAL A 25 -1.97 -2.35 -8.25
C VAL A 25 -0.80 -1.44 -8.56
N ASP A 26 0.24 -1.42 -7.73
CA ASP A 26 1.49 -0.66 -7.94
C ASP A 26 2.09 -1.01 -9.32
N ALA A 27 2.16 -2.31 -9.65
CA ALA A 27 2.68 -2.75 -10.94
C ALA A 27 1.80 -2.31 -12.12
N GLN A 28 0.47 -2.22 -11.96
CA GLN A 28 -0.35 -1.67 -13.05
C GLN A 28 -0.29 -0.13 -13.12
N VAL A 29 -0.12 0.57 -11.99
CA VAL A 29 0.13 2.03 -11.97
C VAL A 29 1.38 2.34 -12.78
N SER A 30 2.51 1.68 -12.51
CA SER A 30 3.73 1.90 -13.29
C SER A 30 3.57 1.62 -14.79
N LYS A 31 2.76 0.60 -15.15
CA LYS A 31 2.45 0.32 -16.56
C LYS A 31 1.60 1.42 -17.21
N VAL A 32 0.69 2.04 -16.46
CA VAL A 32 -0.14 3.14 -16.96
C VAL A 32 0.69 4.42 -17.07
N GLU A 33 1.52 4.73 -16.07
CA GLU A 33 2.44 5.88 -16.10
C GLU A 33 3.36 5.84 -17.34
N ALA A 34 3.95 4.67 -17.64
CA ALA A 34 4.75 4.51 -18.87
C ALA A 34 3.94 4.72 -20.16
N LYS A 35 2.64 4.40 -20.16
CA LYS A 35 1.75 4.69 -21.30
C LYS A 35 1.41 6.18 -21.39
N VAL A 36 1.22 6.86 -20.26
CA VAL A 36 1.01 8.31 -20.21
C VAL A 36 2.22 9.05 -20.77
N GLU A 37 3.43 8.71 -20.32
CA GLU A 37 4.67 9.32 -20.82
C GLU A 37 4.82 9.15 -22.33
N LYS A 38 4.54 7.93 -22.84
CA LYS A 38 4.56 7.69 -24.29
C LYS A 38 3.50 8.52 -25.03
N ALA A 39 2.28 8.59 -24.51
CA ALA A 39 1.20 9.37 -25.11
C ALA A 39 1.51 10.88 -25.10
N GLU A 40 2.13 11.39 -24.04
CA GLU A 40 2.60 12.77 -23.94
C GLU A 40 3.62 13.10 -25.05
N ALA A 41 4.59 12.23 -25.26
CA ALA A 41 5.57 12.39 -26.34
C ALA A 41 4.91 12.35 -27.74
N GLU A 42 3.90 11.50 -27.94
CA GLU A 42 3.14 11.44 -29.19
C GLU A 42 2.31 12.72 -29.42
N VAL A 43 1.70 13.28 -28.36
CA VAL A 43 0.99 14.57 -28.42
C VAL A 43 1.94 15.71 -28.77
N GLU A 44 3.10 15.79 -28.11
CA GLU A 44 4.11 16.84 -28.38
C GLU A 44 4.59 16.79 -29.85
N LYS A 45 4.84 15.58 -30.36
CA LYS A 45 5.21 15.39 -31.76
C LYS A 45 4.10 15.85 -32.71
N ALA A 46 2.85 15.50 -32.43
CA ALA A 46 1.71 15.91 -33.24
C ALA A 46 1.49 17.43 -33.20
N GLU A 47 1.70 18.08 -32.05
CA GLU A 47 1.67 19.53 -31.90
C GLU A 47 2.74 20.22 -32.77
N ALA A 48 3.95 19.68 -32.80
CA ALA A 48 5.02 20.18 -33.66
C ALA A 48 4.70 20.03 -35.16
N GLU A 49 4.07 18.93 -35.57
CA GLU A 49 3.61 18.73 -36.95
C GLU A 49 2.51 19.74 -37.34
N VAL A 50 1.55 19.99 -36.44
CA VAL A 50 0.51 21.01 -36.64
C VAL A 50 1.10 22.41 -36.77
N GLU A 51 2.07 22.79 -35.93
CA GLU A 51 2.72 24.11 -36.06
C GLU A 51 3.50 24.25 -37.37
N LYS A 52 4.21 23.21 -37.82
CA LYS A 52 4.88 23.21 -39.14
C LYS A 52 3.88 23.40 -40.28
N ALA A 53 2.77 22.67 -40.27
CA ALA A 53 1.72 22.82 -41.28
C ALA A 53 1.11 24.24 -41.26
N ARG A 54 0.88 24.82 -40.07
CA ARG A 54 0.42 26.21 -39.94
C ARG A 54 1.42 27.21 -40.49
N ALA A 55 2.73 26.99 -40.28
CA ALA A 55 3.78 27.84 -40.82
C ALA A 55 3.80 27.81 -42.36
N MET A 56 3.81 26.62 -42.96
CA MET A 56 3.75 26.45 -44.42
C MET A 56 2.51 27.12 -45.01
N ARG A 57 1.33 26.92 -44.41
CA ARG A 57 0.10 27.60 -44.84
C ARG A 57 0.21 29.13 -44.80
N ARG A 58 0.88 29.68 -43.78
CA ARG A 58 1.10 31.15 -43.68
C ARG A 58 2.06 31.65 -44.74
N GLU A 59 3.07 30.88 -45.12
CA GLU A 59 4.02 31.21 -46.19
C GLU A 59 3.33 31.22 -47.55
N ILE A 60 2.60 30.15 -47.90
CA ILE A 60 1.80 30.09 -49.15
C ILE A 60 0.80 31.25 -49.21
N ALA A 61 0.15 31.57 -48.08
CA ALA A 61 -0.78 32.70 -48.00
C ALA A 61 -0.10 34.08 -48.16
N LYS A 62 1.19 34.21 -47.87
CA LYS A 62 1.96 35.42 -48.17
C LYS A 62 2.34 35.47 -49.64
N GLU A 63 2.80 34.35 -50.21
CA GLU A 63 3.14 34.25 -51.63
C GLU A 63 1.94 34.60 -52.51
N LEU A 64 0.75 34.07 -52.22
CA LEU A 64 -0.49 34.38 -52.95
C LEU A 64 -0.88 35.87 -52.97
N LYS A 65 -0.35 36.69 -52.05
CA LYS A 65 -0.59 38.14 -52.04
C LYS A 65 0.34 38.91 -52.97
N HIS A 66 1.39 38.29 -53.51
CA HIS A 66 2.29 38.96 -54.44
C HIS A 66 1.56 39.31 -55.74
N PRO A 67 1.59 40.58 -56.17
CA PRO A 67 0.85 41.04 -57.34
C PRO A 67 1.35 40.41 -58.65
N ASP A 68 2.65 40.09 -58.73
CA ASP A 68 3.34 39.68 -59.96
C ASP A 68 3.17 38.20 -60.34
N LEU A 69 2.40 37.43 -59.56
CA LEU A 69 2.14 36.03 -59.87
C LEU A 69 1.22 35.88 -61.09
N SER A 70 1.64 35.04 -62.04
CA SER A 70 0.79 34.61 -63.15
C SER A 70 -0.40 33.79 -62.66
N GLU A 71 -1.47 33.72 -63.48
CA GLU A 71 -2.65 32.91 -63.14
C GLU A 71 -2.31 31.44 -62.87
N LYS A 72 -1.35 30.89 -63.62
CA LYS A 72 -0.91 29.51 -63.46
C LYS A 72 -0.20 29.30 -62.11
N GLU A 73 0.65 30.24 -61.70
CA GLU A 73 1.33 30.18 -60.40
C GLU A 73 0.34 30.36 -59.24
N ARG A 74 -0.61 31.28 -59.38
CA ARG A 74 -1.70 31.46 -58.39
C ARG A 74 -2.53 30.19 -58.24
N ALA A 75 -2.90 29.55 -59.35
CA ALA A 75 -3.66 28.30 -59.31
C ALA A 75 -2.86 27.16 -58.65
N ALA A 76 -1.55 27.06 -58.92
CA ALA A 76 -0.68 26.07 -58.29
C ALA A 76 -0.57 26.30 -56.77
N LEU A 77 -0.30 27.53 -56.34
CA LEU A 77 -0.23 27.90 -54.92
C LEU A 77 -1.57 27.71 -54.20
N ALA A 78 -2.69 27.99 -54.86
CA ALA A 78 -4.02 27.74 -54.30
C ALA A 78 -4.28 26.24 -54.07
N ALA A 79 -3.91 25.39 -55.03
CA ALA A 79 -4.01 23.94 -54.87
C ALA A 79 -3.10 23.41 -53.74
N GLU A 80 -1.89 23.95 -53.63
CA GLU A 80 -0.98 23.63 -52.53
C GLU A 80 -1.53 24.09 -51.17
N GLN A 81 -2.14 25.27 -51.12
CA GLN A 81 -2.80 25.78 -49.93
C GLN A 81 -3.96 24.88 -49.49
N GLU A 82 -4.80 24.43 -50.44
CA GLU A 82 -5.89 23.50 -50.17
C GLU A 82 -5.39 22.15 -49.63
N SER A 83 -4.32 21.60 -50.23
CA SER A 83 -3.68 20.39 -49.73
C SER A 83 -3.14 20.57 -48.31
N CYS A 84 -2.43 21.68 -48.06
CA CYS A 84 -1.87 22.00 -46.73
C CYS A 84 -2.97 22.19 -45.68
N VAL A 85 -4.12 22.77 -46.06
CA VAL A 85 -5.29 22.86 -45.18
C VAL A 85 -5.86 21.47 -44.88
N ALA A 86 -5.97 20.59 -45.88
CA ALA A 86 -6.43 19.23 -45.67
C ALA A 86 -5.50 18.47 -44.70
N ASP A 87 -4.19 18.54 -44.91
CA ASP A 87 -3.19 17.92 -44.03
C ASP A 87 -3.24 18.48 -42.60
N LEU A 88 -3.36 19.80 -42.46
CA LEU A 88 -3.51 20.45 -41.17
C LEU A 88 -4.77 19.96 -40.44
N THR A 89 -5.91 19.88 -41.12
CA THR A 89 -7.15 19.39 -40.48
C THR A 89 -7.05 17.91 -40.08
N ALA A 90 -6.33 17.08 -40.86
CA ALA A 90 -6.07 15.70 -40.51
C ALA A 90 -5.14 15.57 -39.30
N ALA A 91 -4.09 16.40 -39.23
CA ALA A 91 -3.18 16.46 -38.10
C ALA A 91 -3.88 16.95 -36.82
N GLU A 92 -4.71 17.98 -36.91
CA GLU A 92 -5.51 18.50 -35.79
C GLU A 92 -6.48 17.43 -35.24
N LYS A 93 -7.12 16.64 -36.11
CA LYS A 93 -7.98 15.52 -35.68
C LYS A 93 -7.20 14.41 -34.96
N LYS A 94 -6.00 14.05 -35.46
CA LYS A 94 -5.13 13.07 -34.80
C LYS A 94 -4.70 13.56 -33.42
N LEU A 95 -4.30 14.82 -33.32
CA LEU A 95 -3.91 15.48 -32.08
C LEU A 95 -5.06 15.51 -31.07
N GLU A 96 -6.29 15.81 -31.52
CA GLU A 96 -7.47 15.73 -30.67
C GLU A 96 -7.70 14.31 -30.12
N HIS A 97 -7.54 13.29 -30.97
CA HIS A 97 -7.68 11.89 -30.53
C HIS A 97 -6.60 11.50 -29.50
N LEU A 98 -5.34 11.85 -29.75
CA LEU A 98 -4.23 11.57 -28.83
C LEU A 98 -4.44 12.27 -27.47
N ARG A 99 -4.96 13.50 -27.46
CA ARG A 99 -5.31 14.21 -26.21
C ARG A 99 -6.41 13.49 -25.43
N LYS A 100 -7.44 12.96 -26.12
CA LYS A 100 -8.49 12.16 -25.47
C LYS A 100 -7.95 10.87 -24.89
N ASP A 101 -7.07 10.18 -25.61
CA ASP A 101 -6.47 8.93 -25.13
C ASP A 101 -5.57 9.19 -23.90
N LEU A 102 -4.81 10.28 -23.91
CA LEU A 102 -4.00 10.72 -22.78
C LEU A 102 -4.87 11.06 -21.55
N GLU A 103 -6.01 11.73 -21.75
CA GLU A 103 -6.96 12.01 -20.67
C GLU A 103 -7.55 10.71 -20.08
N GLN A 104 -7.90 9.74 -20.93
CA GLN A 104 -8.35 8.42 -20.49
C GLN A 104 -7.28 7.66 -19.70
N LEU A 105 -6.01 7.76 -20.10
CA LEU A 105 -4.91 7.14 -19.37
C LEU A 105 -4.70 7.80 -17.99
N ARG A 106 -4.75 9.13 -17.91
CA ARG A 106 -4.64 9.86 -16.64
C ARG A 106 -5.79 9.54 -15.69
N THR A 107 -7.02 9.52 -16.18
CA THR A 107 -8.18 9.13 -15.35
C THR A 107 -8.07 7.69 -14.84
N LYS A 108 -7.54 6.77 -15.67
CA LYS A 108 -7.26 5.40 -15.23
C LYS A 108 -6.16 5.35 -14.16
N GLU A 109 -5.08 6.11 -14.33
CA GLU A 109 -4.01 6.22 -13.35
C GLU A 109 -4.54 6.70 -11.99
N GLU A 110 -5.34 7.76 -11.99
CA GLU A 110 -5.98 8.30 -10.79
C GLU A 110 -6.88 7.27 -10.09
N LEU A 111 -7.68 6.52 -10.84
CA LEU A 111 -8.54 5.48 -10.30
C LEU A 111 -7.70 4.39 -9.59
N MET A 112 -6.61 3.96 -10.23
CA MET A 112 -5.71 2.96 -9.68
C MET A 112 -5.03 3.46 -8.40
N ARG A 113 -4.53 4.71 -8.38
CA ARG A 113 -3.93 5.33 -7.19
C ARG A 113 -4.93 5.46 -6.03
N ARG A 114 -6.20 5.78 -6.32
CA ARG A 114 -7.25 5.76 -5.28
C ARG A 114 -7.48 4.36 -4.70
N LYS A 115 -7.48 3.34 -5.55
CA LYS A 115 -7.60 1.94 -5.10
C LYS A 115 -6.40 1.54 -4.23
N GLU A 116 -5.19 1.89 -4.65
CA GLU A 116 -3.96 1.69 -3.90
C GLU A 116 -4.02 2.33 -2.50
N GLU A 117 -4.49 3.58 -2.42
CA GLU A 117 -4.67 4.29 -1.17
C GLU A 117 -5.69 3.61 -0.25
N GLN A 118 -6.81 3.15 -0.81
CA GLN A 118 -7.83 2.42 -0.05
C GLN A 118 -7.27 1.11 0.53
N LEU A 119 -6.54 0.33 -0.27
CA LEU A 119 -5.91 -0.91 0.19
C LEU A 119 -4.85 -0.64 1.26
N ARG A 120 -4.11 0.47 1.16
CA ARG A 120 -3.14 0.87 2.22
C ARG A 120 -3.84 1.22 3.52
N LYS A 121 -4.97 1.92 3.47
CA LYS A 121 -5.81 2.21 4.65
C LYS A 121 -6.34 0.93 5.29
N GLU A 122 -6.90 0.03 4.48
CA GLU A 122 -7.38 -1.27 4.95
C GLU A 122 -6.26 -2.09 5.61
N LYS A 123 -5.09 -2.14 5.00
CA LYS A 123 -3.91 -2.81 5.57
C LYS A 123 -3.47 -2.19 6.91
N GLU A 124 -3.57 -0.87 7.04
CA GLU A 124 -3.25 -0.17 8.29
C GLU A 124 -4.27 -0.51 9.38
N GLU A 125 -5.56 -0.50 9.06
CA GLU A 125 -6.63 -0.90 9.98
C GLU A 125 -6.41 -2.33 10.50
N LEU A 126 -6.16 -3.29 9.61
CA LEU A 126 -5.85 -4.68 9.98
C LEU A 126 -4.63 -4.78 10.91
N ARG A 127 -3.58 -3.99 10.66
CA ARG A 127 -2.39 -3.92 11.54
C ARG A 127 -2.73 -3.36 12.91
N THR A 128 -3.57 -2.33 12.99
CA THR A 128 -4.00 -1.79 14.29
C THR A 128 -4.83 -2.80 15.08
N ASP A 129 -5.68 -3.56 14.39
CA ASP A 129 -6.51 -4.58 15.03
C ASP A 129 -5.69 -5.77 15.51
N LEU A 130 -4.68 -6.18 14.74
CA LEU A 130 -3.68 -7.16 15.16
C LEU A 130 -2.99 -6.72 16.46
N ARG A 131 -2.49 -5.47 16.50
CA ARG A 131 -1.83 -4.90 17.68
C ARG A 131 -2.77 -4.86 18.90
N LYS A 132 -4.02 -4.40 18.75
CA LYS A 132 -5.01 -4.39 19.84
C LYS A 132 -5.32 -5.80 20.35
N LYS A 133 -5.33 -6.82 19.48
CA LYS A 133 -5.48 -8.22 19.93
C LYS A 133 -4.24 -8.68 20.69
N GLU A 134 -3.04 -8.32 20.25
CA GLU A 134 -1.77 -8.66 20.92
C GLU A 134 -1.73 -8.07 22.33
N GLU A 135 -2.08 -6.80 22.47
CA GLU A 135 -2.13 -6.11 23.77
C GLU A 135 -3.13 -6.78 24.73
N ARG A 136 -4.32 -7.16 24.24
CA ARG A 136 -5.32 -7.89 25.04
C ARG A 136 -4.80 -9.24 25.53
N LEU A 137 -4.13 -10.01 24.67
CA LEU A 137 -3.49 -11.27 25.06
C LEU A 137 -2.41 -11.09 26.11
N HIS A 138 -1.58 -10.05 25.98
CA HIS A 138 -0.56 -9.73 26.97
C HIS A 138 -1.16 -9.35 28.32
N GLN A 139 -2.25 -8.58 28.32
CA GLN A 139 -2.97 -8.18 29.53
C GLN A 139 -3.61 -9.40 30.22
N ASP A 140 -4.33 -10.23 29.46
CA ASP A 140 -4.96 -11.46 29.98
C ASP A 140 -3.91 -12.43 30.54
N GLY A 141 -2.78 -12.58 29.85
CA GLY A 141 -1.65 -13.38 30.30
C GLY A 141 -1.02 -12.86 31.60
N ALA A 142 -0.86 -11.53 31.72
CA ALA A 142 -0.36 -10.90 32.93
C ALA A 142 -1.33 -11.08 34.12
N ASP A 143 -2.63 -10.94 33.88
CA ASP A 143 -3.65 -11.10 34.92
C ASP A 143 -3.81 -12.55 35.38
N MET A 144 -3.69 -13.53 34.47
CA MET A 144 -3.61 -14.95 34.85
C MET A 144 -2.35 -15.23 35.68
N LYS A 145 -1.20 -14.67 35.30
CA LYS A 145 0.06 -14.86 36.03
C LYS A 145 0.03 -14.29 37.45
N LYS A 146 -0.66 -13.16 37.66
CA LYS A 146 -0.92 -12.60 39.00
C LYS A 146 -1.80 -13.55 39.81
N LYS A 147 -2.94 -14.00 39.27
CA LYS A 147 -3.87 -14.93 39.94
C LYS A 147 -3.24 -16.28 40.33
N LEU A 148 -2.26 -16.76 39.57
CA LEU A 148 -1.55 -18.02 39.81
C LEU A 148 -0.24 -17.84 40.59
N SER A 149 0.12 -16.62 41.00
CA SER A 149 1.37 -16.38 41.72
C SER A 149 1.35 -17.10 43.08
N PRO A 150 2.23 -18.09 43.31
CA PRO A 150 2.26 -18.85 44.56
C PRO A 150 2.50 -17.95 45.78
N TYR A 151 3.16 -16.79 45.59
CA TYR A 151 3.47 -15.84 46.64
C TYR A 151 2.24 -15.13 47.21
N GLU A 152 1.26 -14.75 46.39
CA GLU A 152 0.02 -14.11 46.89
C GLU A 152 -0.93 -15.12 47.55
N ILE A 153 -0.88 -16.39 47.11
CA ILE A 153 -1.65 -17.48 47.70
C ILE A 153 -1.05 -17.86 49.07
N MET A 154 0.27 -18.01 49.15
CA MET A 154 1.00 -18.31 50.39
C MET A 154 0.85 -17.20 51.44
N ASP A 155 0.89 -15.92 51.03
CA ASP A 155 0.79 -14.78 51.96
C ASP A 155 -0.62 -14.64 52.57
N LYS A 156 -1.67 -15.08 51.86
CA LYS A 156 -3.04 -15.18 52.43
C LYS A 156 -3.17 -16.34 53.41
N VAL A 157 -2.64 -17.52 53.05
CA VAL A 157 -2.66 -18.71 53.92
C VAL A 157 -1.86 -18.47 55.21
N TYR A 158 -0.73 -17.75 55.14
CA TYR A 158 0.07 -17.41 56.32
C TYR A 158 -0.54 -16.32 57.21
N LYS A 159 -1.35 -15.41 56.66
CA LYS A 159 -2.03 -14.36 57.44
C LYS A 159 -3.27 -14.85 58.20
N ASP A 160 -3.96 -15.85 57.67
CA ASP A 160 -5.11 -16.47 58.36
C ASP A 160 -4.68 -17.49 59.44
N ALA A 161 -3.44 -17.98 59.36
CA ALA A 161 -2.85 -18.81 60.40
C ALA A 161 -2.28 -17.94 61.54
N THR A 162 -3.13 -17.47 62.46
CA THR A 162 -2.68 -17.04 63.79
C THR A 162 -2.06 -18.25 64.50
N TYR A 163 -0.74 -18.38 64.39
CA TYR A 163 0.08 -19.41 64.99
C TYR A 163 0.09 -19.23 66.53
N THR A 164 -0.92 -19.74 67.23
CA THR A 164 -0.87 -19.99 68.67
C THR A 164 -0.14 -21.30 68.91
N ALA A 165 1.18 -21.23 69.09
CA ALA A 165 1.98 -22.35 69.57
C ALA A 165 1.80 -22.52 71.09
N PRO A 166 1.45 -23.70 71.61
CA PRO A 166 1.56 -23.98 73.04
C PRO A 166 3.02 -24.29 73.38
N VAL A 167 3.65 -23.43 74.17
CA VAL A 167 4.93 -23.73 74.82
C VAL A 167 4.67 -24.82 75.87
N ARG A 168 5.21 -26.03 75.67
CA ARG A 168 5.35 -27.05 76.72
C ARG A 168 6.82 -27.32 76.96
N VAL A 169 7.32 -26.76 78.05
CA VAL A 169 8.57 -27.15 78.71
C VAL A 169 8.29 -28.42 79.52
N HIS A 170 9.13 -29.46 79.45
CA HIS A 170 9.64 -30.23 80.62
C HIS A 170 10.38 -31.52 80.20
N GLY A 171 11.64 -31.64 80.65
CA GLY A 171 12.09 -32.74 81.53
C GLY A 171 12.53 -34.09 80.93
N ASP A 172 13.86 -34.29 80.93
CA ASP A 172 14.60 -35.51 81.31
C ASP A 172 14.27 -36.89 80.73
N HIS A 173 15.21 -37.48 79.96
CA HIS A 173 15.91 -38.72 80.33
C HIS A 173 17.12 -39.05 79.42
N LYS A 174 18.09 -39.75 80.03
CA LYS A 174 19.51 -39.99 79.67
C LYS A 174 19.76 -40.98 78.51
N PRO A 175 20.99 -41.03 77.94
CA PRO A 175 21.32 -41.81 76.74
C PRO A 175 21.60 -43.28 77.06
N VAL A 176 21.29 -44.17 76.12
CA VAL A 176 21.71 -45.58 76.12
C VAL A 176 22.58 -45.82 74.88
N THR A 177 23.85 -46.16 75.12
CA THR A 177 24.72 -46.83 74.15
C THR A 177 24.69 -48.32 74.43
N LEU A 178 24.63 -49.15 73.37
CA LEU A 178 25.34 -50.41 73.25
C LEU A 178 25.22 -51.00 71.84
N GLU A 179 26.37 -50.96 71.16
CA GLU A 179 26.98 -51.94 70.27
C GLU A 179 26.22 -53.10 69.60
N GLU A 180 26.60 -53.26 68.33
CA GLU A 180 26.92 -54.49 67.57
C GLU A 180 25.91 -55.66 67.50
N LYS A 181 25.49 -55.98 66.26
CA LYS A 181 26.04 -57.14 65.51
C LYS A 181 25.46 -57.31 64.09
N LYS A 182 26.38 -57.26 63.11
CA LYS A 182 26.64 -58.20 62.01
C LYS A 182 25.51 -58.71 61.08
N LYS A 183 25.73 -58.43 59.79
CA LYS A 183 25.63 -59.26 58.54
C LYS A 183 25.03 -58.34 57.45
N SER A 184 25.65 -58.08 56.31
CA SER A 184 26.64 -58.82 55.50
C SER A 184 27.60 -57.86 54.80
#